data_AF-A0A3T1D6L2-F1
#
_entry.id   AF-A0A3T1D6L2-F1
#
_cell.length_a   1.000
_cell.length_b   1.000
_cell.length_c   1.000
_cell.angle_alpha   90.00
_cell.angle_beta   90.00
_cell.angle_gamma   90.00
#
_symmetry.space_group_name_H-M   'P 1'
#
loop_
_entity.id
_entity.type
_entity.pdbx_description
1 polymer ?
#
loop_
_entity_poly.entity_id
_entity_poly.type
_entity_poly.pdbx_seq_one_letter_code
_entity_poly.pdbx_strand_id
1 'polypeptide(L)'
;MPIEYARFTNVPSRTENVPIENAQFTNVPAGAQKVSIENVRFTNVPSGAQKVPIENAGFTNVPAGAQKVPIENARFTNVPAGSQNELIENAGFTNVPAGAQKVPIENARFTNVPAGSQNELIENAGFTNVPAGSQNELIENAGFTNVPAGAQNELIENARFTNVPAGAQKVPIENAGFTNGPAGAQKVPIENAGFTNGCAGGQNELIENAGFTMGTVR
;
A
#
# COMPACT_ATOMS: atom_id res chain seq x y z
N MET A 1 -28.81 -18.60 5.41
CA MET A 1 -28.13 -19.78 5.99
C MET A 1 -26.64 -19.64 5.69
N PRO A 2 -25.75 -19.93 6.65
CA PRO A 2 -24.31 -19.92 6.42
C PRO A 2 -23.93 -20.95 5.37
N ILE A 3 -22.90 -20.64 4.57
CA ILE A 3 -22.29 -21.60 3.65
C ILE A 3 -21.00 -22.08 4.30
N GLU A 4 -21.02 -23.30 4.82
CA GLU A 4 -19.88 -23.93 5.49
C GLU A 4 -19.31 -25.04 4.61
N TYR A 5 -17.98 -25.11 4.48
CA TYR A 5 -17.24 -26.20 3.83
C TYR A 5 -17.61 -26.42 2.35
N ALA A 6 -17.33 -25.43 1.51
CA ALA A 6 -17.60 -25.50 0.08
C ALA A 6 -16.32 -25.48 -0.76
N ARG A 7 -16.24 -26.38 -1.75
CA ARG A 7 -15.17 -26.30 -2.76
C ARG A 7 -15.35 -25.09 -3.67
N PHE A 8 -16.59 -24.75 -4.00
CA PHE A 8 -16.96 -23.55 -4.75
C PHE A 8 -18.24 -22.97 -4.16
N THR A 9 -18.20 -21.69 -3.81
CA THR A 9 -19.35 -20.93 -3.33
C THR A 9 -19.68 -19.84 -4.33
N ASN A 10 -20.82 -19.97 -5.00
CA ASN A 10 -21.45 -18.86 -5.72
C ASN A 10 -22.54 -18.29 -4.84
N VAL A 11 -22.37 -17.04 -4.41
CA VAL A 11 -23.42 -16.34 -3.69
C VAL A 11 -24.51 -15.95 -4.70
N PRO A 12 -25.80 -16.18 -4.41
CA PRO A 12 -26.89 -15.74 -5.28
C PRO A 12 -26.98 -14.21 -5.39
N SER A 13 -27.37 -13.68 -6.55
CA SER A 13 -27.48 -12.21 -6.75
C SER A 13 -28.50 -11.57 -5.81
N ARG A 14 -28.23 -10.34 -5.36
CA ARG A 14 -29.10 -9.54 -4.45
C ARG A 14 -29.33 -10.19 -3.06
N THR A 15 -28.41 -11.01 -2.61
CA THR A 15 -28.43 -11.50 -1.23
C THR A 15 -27.91 -10.45 -0.27
N GLU A 16 -28.54 -10.40 0.90
CA GLU A 16 -28.07 -9.66 2.07
C GLU A 16 -27.72 -10.64 3.19
N ASN A 17 -26.68 -10.33 3.97
CA ASN A 17 -26.28 -11.06 5.19
C ASN A 17 -25.93 -12.54 4.94
N VAL A 18 -24.91 -12.77 4.12
CA VAL A 18 -24.41 -14.13 3.82
C VAL A 18 -23.04 -14.33 4.47
N PRO A 19 -22.93 -15.13 5.54
CA PRO A 19 -21.66 -15.61 6.04
C PRO A 19 -21.18 -16.82 5.23
N ILE A 20 -19.91 -16.81 4.84
CA ILE A 20 -19.23 -17.87 4.08
C ILE A 20 -17.98 -18.25 4.85
N GLU A 21 -17.89 -19.52 5.23
CA GLU A 21 -16.81 -20.03 6.05
C GLU A 21 -16.18 -21.26 5.39
N ASN A 22 -14.84 -21.34 5.45
CA ASN A 22 -14.08 -22.54 5.07
C ASN A 22 -14.29 -22.96 3.60
N ALA A 23 -14.20 -22.01 2.66
CA ALA A 23 -14.35 -22.27 1.23
C ALA A 23 -13.01 -22.31 0.48
N GLN A 24 -12.91 -23.10 -0.59
CA GLN A 24 -11.73 -23.01 -1.47
C GLN A 24 -11.83 -21.83 -2.45
N PHE A 25 -13.01 -21.60 -3.00
CA PHE A 25 -13.27 -20.52 -3.95
C PHE A 25 -14.62 -19.88 -3.64
N THR A 26 -14.63 -18.55 -3.51
CA THR A 26 -15.85 -17.77 -3.31
C THR A 26 -15.96 -16.70 -4.39
N ASN A 27 -17.08 -16.71 -5.11
CA ASN A 27 -17.43 -15.65 -6.04
C ASN A 27 -18.70 -14.94 -5.55
N VAL A 28 -18.54 -13.65 -5.24
CA VAL A 28 -19.66 -12.79 -4.84
C VAL A 28 -20.29 -12.21 -6.13
N PRO A 29 -21.62 -12.07 -6.25
CA PRO A 29 -22.30 -11.50 -7.41
C PRO A 29 -22.49 -9.98 -7.27
N ALA A 30 -22.49 -9.27 -8.41
CA ALA A 30 -22.62 -7.82 -8.42
C ALA A 30 -23.88 -7.37 -7.66
N GLY A 31 -23.74 -6.32 -6.84
CA GLY A 31 -24.82 -5.80 -6.02
C GLY A 31 -25.15 -6.59 -4.75
N ALA A 32 -24.32 -7.57 -4.37
CA ALA A 32 -24.40 -8.17 -3.03
C ALA A 32 -24.05 -7.13 -1.94
N GLN A 33 -24.75 -7.21 -0.81
CA GLN A 33 -24.52 -6.33 0.34
C GLN A 33 -24.33 -7.15 1.61
N LYS A 34 -23.37 -6.75 2.47
CA LYS A 34 -23.12 -7.39 3.78
C LYS A 34 -22.82 -8.89 3.65
N VAL A 35 -21.74 -9.22 2.94
CA VAL A 35 -21.25 -10.61 2.78
C VAL A 35 -19.98 -10.75 3.62
N SER A 36 -19.98 -11.63 4.61
CA SER A 36 -18.80 -11.90 5.43
C SER A 36 -18.12 -13.17 4.94
N ILE A 37 -16.80 -13.11 4.73
CA ILE A 37 -16.03 -14.21 4.15
C ILE A 37 -14.86 -14.54 5.08
N GLU A 38 -14.81 -15.79 5.56
CA GLU A 38 -13.77 -16.25 6.48
C GLU A 38 -13.10 -17.55 5.99
N ASN A 39 -11.78 -17.63 6.13
CA ASN A 39 -10.98 -18.82 5.86
C ASN A 39 -11.13 -19.33 4.42
N VAL A 40 -10.99 -18.42 3.44
CA VAL A 40 -11.18 -18.71 2.02
C VAL A 40 -9.87 -18.67 1.25
N ARG A 41 -9.57 -19.68 0.44
CA ARG A 41 -8.32 -19.66 -0.36
C ARG A 41 -8.34 -18.61 -1.47
N PHE A 42 -9.44 -18.46 -2.19
CA PHE A 42 -9.59 -17.49 -3.27
C PHE A 42 -10.93 -16.79 -3.21
N THR A 43 -10.91 -15.46 -3.12
CA THR A 43 -12.11 -14.63 -3.10
C THR A 43 -12.09 -13.68 -4.29
N ASN A 44 -13.16 -13.74 -5.10
CA ASN A 44 -13.43 -12.73 -6.12
C ASN A 44 -14.67 -11.94 -5.73
N VAL A 45 -14.46 -10.66 -5.43
CA VAL A 45 -15.54 -9.70 -5.21
C VAL A 45 -15.95 -9.17 -6.60
N PRO A 46 -17.20 -8.74 -6.82
CA PRO A 46 -17.69 -8.15 -8.06
C PRO A 46 -17.82 -6.63 -7.93
N SER A 47 -17.88 -5.91 -9.05
CA SER A 47 -18.09 -4.46 -9.04
C SER A 47 -19.45 -4.11 -8.41
N GLY A 48 -19.50 -3.07 -7.59
CA GLY A 48 -20.73 -2.62 -6.93
C GLY A 48 -21.14 -3.41 -5.69
N ALA A 49 -20.29 -4.33 -5.20
CA ALA A 49 -20.46 -4.92 -3.87
C ALA A 49 -20.21 -3.87 -2.77
N GLN A 50 -20.97 -3.96 -1.68
CA GLN A 50 -20.85 -3.04 -0.54
C GLN A 50 -20.75 -3.80 0.78
N LYS A 51 -19.81 -3.41 1.64
CA LYS A 51 -19.58 -3.98 2.98
C LYS A 51 -19.28 -5.49 2.90
N VAL A 52 -18.10 -5.83 2.41
CA VAL A 52 -17.64 -7.22 2.27
C VAL A 52 -16.38 -7.42 3.11
N PRO A 53 -16.49 -7.68 4.42
CA PRO A 53 -15.32 -8.05 5.22
C PRO A 53 -14.79 -9.42 4.82
N ILE A 54 -13.46 -9.51 4.66
CA ILE A 54 -12.76 -10.73 4.27
C ILE A 54 -11.63 -10.99 5.27
N GLU A 55 -11.67 -12.15 5.90
CA GLU A 55 -10.69 -12.58 6.91
C GLU A 55 -10.02 -13.90 6.49
N ASN A 56 -8.70 -13.98 6.69
CA ASN A 56 -7.89 -15.19 6.45
C ASN A 56 -7.97 -15.69 5.00
N ALA A 57 -7.70 -14.80 4.05
CA ALA A 57 -7.75 -15.13 2.63
C ALA A 57 -6.39 -15.58 2.05
N GLY A 58 -6.40 -16.58 1.17
CA GLY A 58 -5.20 -16.90 0.39
C GLY A 58 -4.90 -15.83 -0.66
N PHE A 59 -5.90 -15.51 -1.48
CA PHE A 59 -5.83 -14.48 -2.52
C PHE A 59 -7.19 -13.78 -2.62
N THR A 60 -7.16 -12.46 -2.64
CA THR A 60 -8.36 -11.63 -2.77
C THR A 60 -8.21 -10.70 -3.97
N ASN A 61 -9.17 -10.77 -4.89
CA ASN A 61 -9.31 -9.83 -5.99
C ASN A 61 -10.58 -9.00 -5.79
N VAL A 62 -10.40 -7.69 -5.65
CA VAL A 62 -11.50 -6.72 -5.57
C VAL A 62 -11.53 -5.94 -6.89
N PRO A 63 -12.68 -5.81 -7.58
CA PRO A 63 -12.82 -5.09 -8.84
C PRO A 63 -13.40 -3.69 -8.64
N ALA A 64 -13.20 -2.82 -9.64
CA ALA A 64 -13.50 -1.39 -9.54
C ALA A 64 -14.96 -1.13 -9.12
N GLY A 65 -15.16 -0.13 -8.25
CA GLY A 65 -16.47 0.27 -7.76
C GLY A 65 -17.03 -0.56 -6.60
N ALA A 66 -16.24 -1.46 -6.00
CA ALA A 66 -16.54 -1.98 -4.66
C ALA A 66 -16.33 -0.87 -3.60
N GLN A 67 -17.09 -0.90 -2.52
CA GLN A 67 -16.96 0.08 -1.44
C GLN A 67 -16.96 -0.60 -0.07
N LYS A 68 -16.03 -0.18 0.81
CA LYS A 68 -15.87 -0.67 2.19
C LYS A 68 -15.62 -2.19 2.24
N VAL A 69 -14.45 -2.59 1.74
CA VAL A 69 -13.99 -3.98 1.73
C VAL A 69 -12.75 -4.08 2.64
N PRO A 70 -12.93 -4.24 3.96
CA PRO A 70 -11.80 -4.50 4.85
C PRO A 70 -11.28 -5.92 4.60
N ILE A 71 -9.96 -6.06 4.51
CA ILE A 71 -9.28 -7.33 4.25
C ILE A 71 -8.23 -7.54 5.32
N GLU A 72 -8.37 -8.62 6.09
CA GLU A 72 -7.45 -8.98 7.17
C GLU A 72 -6.79 -10.34 6.87
N ASN A 73 -5.48 -10.43 7.12
CA ASN A 73 -4.69 -11.67 7.03
C ASN A 73 -4.74 -12.33 5.64
N ALA A 74 -4.49 -11.54 4.59
CA ALA A 74 -4.45 -12.04 3.22
C ALA A 74 -3.02 -12.34 2.75
N ARG A 75 -2.75 -13.46 2.05
CA ARG A 75 -1.40 -13.65 1.47
C ARG A 75 -1.16 -12.73 0.26
N PHE A 76 -2.19 -12.50 -0.54
CA PHE A 76 -2.14 -11.64 -1.72
C PHE A 76 -3.45 -10.87 -1.85
N THR A 77 -3.35 -9.55 -1.98
CA THR A 77 -4.48 -8.65 -2.20
C THR A 77 -4.25 -7.81 -3.43
N ASN A 78 -5.20 -7.83 -4.36
CA ASN A 78 -5.25 -6.91 -5.49
C ASN A 78 -6.47 -5.99 -5.34
N VAL A 79 -6.18 -4.71 -5.10
CA VAL A 79 -7.16 -3.63 -5.07
C VAL A 79 -7.47 -3.22 -6.53
N PRO A 80 -8.63 -2.61 -6.84
CA PRO A 80 -8.97 -2.10 -8.15
C PRO A 80 -8.90 -0.56 -8.26
N ALA A 81 -8.81 -0.08 -9.50
CA ALA A 81 -8.74 1.35 -9.79
C ALA A 81 -10.06 2.03 -9.39
N GLY A 82 -9.99 3.22 -8.80
CA GLY A 82 -11.17 3.96 -8.35
C GLY A 82 -11.82 3.43 -7.06
N SER A 83 -11.15 2.53 -6.32
CA SER A 83 -11.56 2.15 -4.97
C SER A 83 -11.43 3.30 -3.99
N GLN A 84 -12.35 3.33 -3.00
CA GLN A 84 -12.38 4.34 -1.95
C GLN A 84 -12.61 3.68 -0.58
N ASN A 85 -11.77 4.03 0.40
CA ASN A 85 -11.85 3.56 1.79
C ASN A 85 -11.74 2.04 1.92
N GLU A 86 -10.67 1.48 1.35
CA GLU A 86 -10.26 0.10 1.64
C GLU A 86 -9.27 0.09 2.78
N LEU A 87 -9.32 -0.93 3.64
CA LEU A 87 -8.40 -1.15 4.74
C LEU A 87 -7.81 -2.54 4.56
N ILE A 88 -6.48 -2.63 4.54
CA ILE A 88 -5.76 -3.90 4.34
C ILE A 88 -4.80 -4.10 5.49
N GLU A 89 -4.99 -5.16 6.27
CA GLU A 89 -4.14 -5.50 7.41
C GLU A 89 -3.50 -6.88 7.23
N ASN A 90 -2.22 -6.98 7.60
CA ASN A 90 -1.46 -8.23 7.64
C ASN A 90 -1.37 -8.95 6.28
N ALA A 91 -1.00 -8.21 5.24
CA ALA A 91 -0.89 -8.74 3.88
C ALA A 91 0.51 -9.31 3.56
N GLY A 92 0.57 -10.45 2.87
CA GLY A 92 1.84 -10.94 2.30
C GLY A 92 2.32 -10.06 1.14
N PHE A 93 1.43 -9.71 0.23
CA PHE A 93 1.68 -8.83 -0.90
C PHE A 93 0.41 -8.05 -1.23
N THR A 94 0.53 -6.73 -1.36
CA THR A 94 -0.57 -5.84 -1.73
C THR A 94 -0.21 -5.10 -3.01
N ASN A 95 -1.09 -5.18 -4.00
CA ASN A 95 -1.02 -4.35 -5.21
C ASN A 95 -2.20 -3.40 -5.24
N VAL A 96 -1.90 -2.11 -5.22
CA VAL A 96 -2.88 -1.04 -5.43
C VAL A 96 -2.79 -0.57 -6.89
N PRO A 97 -3.91 -0.30 -7.59
CA PRO A 97 -3.93 0.22 -8.97
C PRO A 97 -4.38 1.70 -9.06
N ALA A 98 -4.02 2.35 -10.16
CA ALA A 98 -4.07 3.80 -10.28
C ALA A 98 -5.47 4.38 -9.98
N GLY A 99 -5.51 5.53 -9.30
CA GLY A 99 -6.76 6.22 -8.97
C GLY A 99 -7.51 5.65 -7.77
N ALA A 100 -6.92 4.72 -7.01
CA ALA A 100 -7.38 4.42 -5.66
C ALA A 100 -7.15 5.64 -4.74
N GLN A 101 -8.05 5.85 -3.78
CA GLN A 101 -7.93 6.94 -2.81
C GLN A 101 -8.21 6.44 -1.40
N LYS A 102 -7.40 6.87 -0.43
CA LYS A 102 -7.53 6.51 0.99
C LYS A 102 -7.51 5.00 1.20
N VAL A 103 -6.35 4.40 0.96
CA VAL A 103 -6.10 2.98 1.20
C VAL A 103 -5.05 2.85 2.30
N PRO A 104 -5.44 2.79 3.59
CA PRO A 104 -4.51 2.41 4.64
C PRO A 104 -4.10 0.95 4.49
N ILE A 105 -2.79 0.71 4.54
CA ILE A 105 -2.17 -0.61 4.46
C ILE A 105 -1.28 -0.79 5.69
N GLU A 106 -1.59 -1.78 6.50
CA GLU A 106 -0.84 -2.08 7.73
C GLU A 106 -0.22 -3.48 7.66
N ASN A 107 1.03 -3.61 8.12
CA ASN A 107 1.73 -4.88 8.27
C ASN A 107 1.85 -5.70 6.98
N ALA A 108 2.22 -5.04 5.87
CA ALA A 108 2.41 -5.71 4.59
C ALA A 108 3.87 -6.13 4.36
N ARG A 109 4.16 -7.35 3.88
CA ARG A 109 5.58 -7.68 3.54
C ARG A 109 6.04 -6.94 2.27
N PHE A 110 5.16 -6.80 1.30
CA PHE A 110 5.42 -6.10 0.04
C PHE A 110 4.20 -5.29 -0.35
N THR A 111 4.40 -3.99 -0.61
CA THR A 111 3.37 -3.09 -1.12
C THR A 111 3.85 -2.47 -2.41
N ASN A 112 3.06 -2.65 -3.47
CA ASN A 112 3.25 -1.94 -4.73
C ASN A 112 2.13 -0.94 -4.93
N VAL A 113 2.50 0.33 -4.96
CA VAL A 113 1.60 1.45 -5.22
C VAL A 113 1.62 1.75 -6.74
N PRO A 114 0.52 2.24 -7.34
CA PRO A 114 0.38 2.57 -8.77
C PRO A 114 0.43 4.08 -9.07
N ALA A 115 0.90 4.45 -10.27
CA ALA A 115 1.10 5.85 -10.63
C ALA A 115 -0.19 6.68 -10.46
N GLY A 116 -0.07 7.89 -9.90
CA GLY A 116 -1.20 8.79 -9.69
C GLY A 116 -2.08 8.47 -8.48
N SER A 117 -1.61 7.62 -7.57
CA SER A 117 -2.19 7.44 -6.24
C SER A 117 -2.12 8.72 -5.41
N GLN A 118 -3.10 8.90 -4.52
CA GLN A 118 -3.18 10.07 -3.65
C GLN A 118 -3.65 9.70 -2.24
N ASN A 119 -2.96 10.25 -1.23
CA ASN A 119 -3.30 10.10 0.20
C ASN A 119 -3.29 8.64 0.66
N GLU A 120 -2.19 7.94 0.43
CA GLU A 120 -1.97 6.59 0.95
C GLU A 120 -1.24 6.64 2.29
N LEU A 121 -1.58 5.69 3.16
CA LEU A 121 -0.93 5.48 4.46
C LEU A 121 -0.43 4.04 4.48
N ILE A 122 0.87 3.85 4.62
CA ILE A 122 1.52 2.54 4.61
C ILE A 122 2.33 2.40 5.89
N GLU A 123 1.92 1.48 6.76
CA GLU A 123 2.58 1.23 8.04
C GLU A 123 3.15 -0.19 8.10
N ASN A 124 4.35 -0.32 8.68
CA ASN A 124 5.01 -1.60 8.97
C ASN A 124 5.24 -2.46 7.72
N ALA A 125 5.71 -1.83 6.64
CA ALA A 125 5.95 -2.52 5.37
C ALA A 125 7.36 -3.13 5.29
N GLY A 126 7.48 -4.37 4.80
CA GLY A 126 8.80 -4.96 4.52
C GLY A 126 9.51 -4.26 3.36
N PHE A 127 8.78 -4.03 2.26
CA PHE A 127 9.22 -3.34 1.06
C PHE A 127 8.07 -2.54 0.46
N THR A 128 8.31 -1.27 0.17
CA THR A 128 7.34 -0.37 -0.45
C THR A 128 7.94 0.21 -1.73
N ASN A 129 7.24 0.01 -2.85
CA ASN A 129 7.57 0.66 -4.11
C ASN A 129 6.50 1.70 -4.45
N VAL A 130 6.94 2.96 -4.47
CA VAL A 130 6.12 4.11 -4.85
C VAL A 130 6.36 4.42 -6.34
N PRO A 131 5.31 4.66 -7.14
CA PRO A 131 5.35 4.88 -8.58
C PRO A 131 5.24 6.36 -8.99
N ALA A 132 5.76 6.71 -10.16
CA ALA A 132 5.84 8.10 -10.59
C ALA A 132 4.48 8.80 -10.57
N GLY A 133 4.44 10.06 -10.10
CA GLY A 133 3.23 10.87 -10.05
C GLY A 133 2.32 10.61 -8.83
N SER A 134 2.76 9.79 -7.88
CA SER A 134 2.18 9.72 -6.53
C SER A 134 2.24 11.06 -5.80
N GLN A 135 1.24 11.30 -4.95
CA GLN A 135 1.16 12.50 -4.12
C GLN A 135 0.62 12.23 -2.71
N ASN A 136 1.23 12.87 -1.71
CA ASN A 136 0.78 12.86 -0.31
C ASN A 136 0.74 11.46 0.32
N GLU A 137 1.76 10.63 0.15
CA GLU A 137 1.88 9.35 0.84
C GLU A 137 2.62 9.50 2.17
N LEU A 138 2.18 8.74 3.17
CA LEU A 138 2.85 8.58 4.45
C LEU A 138 3.29 7.12 4.58
N ILE A 139 4.59 6.91 4.77
CA ILE A 139 5.21 5.59 4.89
C ILE A 139 5.94 5.51 6.23
N GLU A 140 5.47 4.64 7.12
CA GLU A 140 6.05 4.44 8.45
C GLU A 140 6.58 3.02 8.63
N ASN A 141 7.74 2.90 9.29
CA ASN A 141 8.34 1.62 9.70
C ASN A 141 8.63 0.68 8.53
N ALA A 142 9.20 1.21 7.44
CA ALA A 142 9.51 0.44 6.25
C ALA A 142 10.89 -0.24 6.29
N GLY A 143 10.99 -1.48 5.83
CA GLY A 143 12.27 -2.15 5.62
C GLY A 143 13.04 -1.56 4.43
N PHE A 144 12.36 -1.30 3.32
CA PHE A 144 12.93 -0.67 2.14
C PHE A 144 11.87 0.17 1.43
N THR A 145 12.21 1.41 1.10
CA THR A 145 11.32 2.34 0.38
C THR A 145 12.01 2.83 -0.89
N ASN A 146 11.37 2.63 -2.04
CA ASN A 146 11.78 3.24 -3.31
C ASN A 146 10.80 4.33 -3.71
N VAL A 147 11.26 5.57 -3.69
CA VAL A 147 10.53 6.73 -4.19
C VAL A 147 10.79 6.84 -5.71
N PRO A 148 9.83 7.30 -6.50
CA PRO A 148 9.96 7.46 -7.94
C PRO A 148 10.25 8.92 -8.31
N ALA A 149 10.73 9.13 -9.54
CA ALA A 149 10.86 10.48 -10.07
C ALA A 149 9.47 11.13 -10.23
N GLY A 150 9.34 12.40 -9.86
CA GLY A 150 8.07 13.14 -9.94
C GLY A 150 7.08 12.90 -8.79
N ALA A 151 7.45 12.12 -7.76
CA ALA A 151 6.70 12.05 -6.51
C ALA A 151 6.66 13.43 -5.80
N GLN A 152 5.55 13.73 -5.11
CA GLN A 152 5.35 15.01 -4.45
C GLN A 152 4.71 14.88 -3.07
N ASN A 153 5.31 15.52 -2.07
CA ASN A 153 4.82 15.54 -0.67
C ASN A 153 4.77 14.14 -0.03
N GLU A 154 5.83 13.34 -0.17
CA GLU A 154 5.92 12.04 0.50
C GLU A 154 6.58 12.19 1.87
N LEU A 155 6.04 11.59 2.93
CA LEU A 155 6.67 11.55 4.25
C LEU A 155 7.10 10.11 4.57
N ILE A 156 8.38 9.94 4.93
CA ILE A 156 8.96 8.62 5.24
C ILE A 156 9.54 8.65 6.65
N GLU A 157 9.06 7.78 7.52
CA GLU A 157 9.53 7.67 8.90
C GLU A 157 10.01 6.24 9.22
N ASN A 158 11.12 6.14 9.97
CA ASN A 158 11.65 4.88 10.50
C ASN A 158 11.98 3.83 9.42
N ALA A 159 12.51 4.27 8.29
CA ALA A 159 12.89 3.38 7.19
C ALA A 159 14.31 2.82 7.34
N ARG A 160 14.55 1.52 7.10
CA ARG A 160 15.95 1.01 7.13
C ARG A 160 16.74 1.46 5.90
N PHE A 161 16.11 1.46 4.74
CA PHE A 161 16.72 1.85 3.47
C PHE A 161 15.73 2.68 2.66
N THR A 162 16.16 3.86 2.22
CA THR A 162 15.36 4.73 1.36
C THR A 162 16.16 5.09 0.10
N ASN A 163 15.55 4.91 -1.06
CA ASN A 163 16.09 5.39 -2.33
C ASN A 163 15.16 6.47 -2.89
N VAL A 164 15.69 7.68 -3.08
CA VAL A 164 15.00 8.81 -3.70
C VAL A 164 15.70 9.11 -5.01
N PRO A 165 15.03 9.24 -6.16
CA PRO A 165 15.63 9.60 -7.43
C PRO A 165 15.55 11.11 -7.69
N ALA A 166 16.22 11.57 -8.74
CA ALA A 166 16.15 12.97 -9.16
C ALA A 166 14.73 13.31 -9.62
N GLY A 167 14.30 14.56 -9.39
CA GLY A 167 12.96 15.02 -9.76
C GLY A 167 11.85 14.67 -8.77
N ALA A 168 12.13 13.95 -7.68
CA ALA A 168 11.23 13.90 -6.53
C ALA A 168 11.24 15.25 -5.78
N GLN A 169 10.09 15.65 -5.23
CA GLN A 169 9.94 16.95 -4.57
C GLN A 169 9.23 16.82 -3.22
N LYS A 170 9.75 17.52 -2.19
CA LYS A 170 9.18 17.52 -0.83
C LYS A 170 9.04 16.10 -0.29
N VAL A 171 10.18 15.49 -0.01
CA VAL A 171 10.25 14.14 0.55
C VAL A 171 10.97 14.19 1.90
N PRO A 172 10.33 14.62 3.01
CA PRO A 172 10.94 14.50 4.32
C PRO A 172 11.19 13.06 4.70
N ILE A 173 12.37 12.80 5.27
CA ILE A 173 12.80 11.48 5.71
C ILE A 173 13.29 11.60 7.15
N GLU A 174 12.72 10.82 8.06
CA GLU A 174 13.09 10.82 9.47
C GLU A 174 13.49 9.41 9.93
N ASN A 175 14.54 9.32 10.75
CA ASN A 175 15.02 8.08 11.38
C ASN A 175 15.37 6.98 10.37
N ALA A 176 16.12 7.32 9.32
CA ALA A 176 16.48 6.38 8.27
C ALA A 176 17.82 5.66 8.56
N GLY A 177 17.90 4.35 8.34
CA GLY A 177 19.19 3.63 8.45
C GLY A 177 20.19 4.07 7.37
N PHE A 178 19.74 4.06 6.12
CA PHE A 178 20.51 4.44 4.95
C PHE A 178 19.61 5.17 3.96
N THR A 179 20.06 6.32 3.45
CA THR A 179 19.35 7.07 2.40
C THR A 179 20.27 7.31 1.20
N ASN A 180 19.79 6.94 0.01
CA ASN A 180 20.43 7.28 -1.26
C ASN A 180 19.54 8.26 -2.02
N GLY A 181 20.05 9.46 -2.31
CA GLY A 181 19.39 10.47 -3.12
C GLY A 181 20.37 11.00 -4.15
N PRO A 182 20.03 11.22 -5.44
CA PRO A 182 20.92 11.85 -6.39
C PRO A 182 20.76 13.38 -6.37
N ALA A 183 21.76 14.06 -6.93
CA ALA A 183 21.64 15.47 -7.27
C ALA A 183 20.40 15.72 -8.15
N GLY A 184 19.51 16.63 -7.71
CA GLY A 184 18.31 17.02 -8.46
C GLY A 184 16.97 16.63 -7.82
N ALA A 185 16.96 16.00 -6.65
CA ALA A 185 15.79 16.03 -5.78
C ALA A 185 15.63 17.45 -5.16
N GLN A 186 14.43 17.83 -4.75
CA GLN A 186 14.18 19.15 -4.17
C GLN A 186 13.42 19.05 -2.86
N LYS A 187 13.84 19.80 -1.83
CA LYS A 187 13.21 19.82 -0.50
C LYS A 187 13.11 18.41 0.11
N VAL A 188 14.25 17.74 0.26
CA VAL A 188 14.34 16.42 0.90
C VAL A 188 15.09 16.61 2.22
N PRO A 189 14.44 17.13 3.28
CA PRO A 189 15.07 17.17 4.58
C PRO A 189 15.23 15.73 5.10
N ILE A 190 16.41 15.42 5.63
CA ILE A 190 16.74 14.12 6.19
C ILE A 190 17.17 14.35 7.64
N GLU A 191 16.45 13.76 8.59
CA GLU A 191 16.77 13.82 10.02
C GLU A 191 17.12 12.43 10.57
N ASN A 192 18.13 12.36 11.43
CA ASN A 192 18.49 11.16 12.19
C ASN A 192 18.82 9.96 11.28
N ALA A 193 19.61 10.21 10.23
CA ALA A 193 20.03 9.16 9.31
C ALA A 193 21.30 8.44 9.79
N GLY A 194 21.38 7.11 9.68
CA GLY A 194 22.63 6.39 9.92
C GLY A 194 23.70 6.74 8.88
N PHE A 195 23.31 6.70 7.60
CA PHE A 195 24.17 6.98 6.46
C PHE A 195 23.38 7.66 5.33
N THR A 196 23.98 8.64 4.65
CA THR A 196 23.41 9.26 3.45
C THR A 196 24.43 9.28 2.29
N ASN A 197 23.98 9.03 1.06
CA ASN A 197 24.83 9.08 -0.14
C ASN A 197 24.15 9.82 -1.30
N GLY A 198 24.95 10.65 -1.99
CA GLY A 198 24.58 11.32 -3.23
C GLY A 198 23.67 12.54 -3.08
N CYS A 199 23.15 12.82 -1.88
CA CYS A 199 22.19 13.87 -1.57
C CYS A 199 22.83 15.28 -1.54
N ALA A 200 23.76 15.55 -2.46
CA ALA A 200 24.46 16.81 -2.57
C ALA A 200 24.15 17.44 -3.93
N GLY A 201 23.34 18.49 -3.94
CA GLY A 201 23.10 19.34 -5.12
C GLY A 201 21.64 19.62 -5.42
N GLY A 202 20.69 19.15 -4.61
CA GLY A 202 19.30 19.58 -4.64
C GLY A 202 19.10 20.95 -3.99
N GLN A 203 18.01 21.64 -4.37
CA GLN A 203 17.61 22.87 -3.68
C GLN A 203 16.92 22.51 -2.36
N ASN A 204 17.33 23.17 -1.27
CA ASN A 204 16.80 22.99 0.09
C ASN A 204 16.92 21.54 0.62
N GLU A 205 18.04 20.88 0.35
CA GLU A 205 18.44 19.66 1.08
C GLU A 205 19.03 20.07 2.42
N LEU A 206 18.47 19.54 3.51
CA LEU A 206 18.93 19.74 4.88
C LEU A 206 19.14 18.36 5.49
N ILE A 207 20.36 18.05 5.91
CA ILE A 207 20.68 16.78 6.55
C ILE A 207 21.09 17.06 7.98
N GLU A 208 20.28 16.63 8.93
CA GLU A 208 20.50 16.80 10.37
C GLU A 208 20.73 15.45 11.04
N ASN A 209 21.68 15.41 11.98
CA ASN A 209 22.02 14.22 12.78
C ASN A 209 22.34 12.96 11.94
N ALA A 210 23.00 13.13 10.79
CA ALA A 210 23.50 11.99 10.03
C ALA A 210 24.77 11.41 10.64
N GLY A 211 24.82 10.10 10.86
CA GLY A 211 26.02 9.39 11.33
C GLY A 211 27.17 9.47 10.32
N PHE A 212 26.86 9.47 9.02
CA PHE A 212 27.82 9.66 7.93
C PHE A 212 27.13 10.17 6.66
N THR A 213 27.78 11.10 5.94
CA THR A 213 27.28 11.64 4.66
C THR A 213 28.37 11.57 3.59
N MET A 214 28.06 10.91 2.48
CA MET A 214 28.91 10.85 1.28
C MET A 214 28.32 11.74 0.18
N GLY A 215 28.99 12.85 -0.12
CA GLY A 215 28.58 13.79 -1.18
C GLY A 215 29.71 14.05 -2.17
N THR A 216 29.38 14.13 -3.46
CA THR A 216 30.31 14.67 -4.46
C THR A 216 30.35 16.19 -4.30
N VAL A 217 31.48 16.70 -3.79
CA VAL A 217 31.77 18.14 -3.82
C VAL A 217 31.91 18.54 -5.29
N ARG A 218 31.01 19.41 -5.78
CA ARG A 218 31.26 20.23 -6.96
C ARG A 218 30.98 21.68 -6.61
#